data_AF-A0A645E2S8-F1
#
_entry.id   AF-A0A645E2S8-F1
#
_cell.length_a   1.000
_cell.length_b   1.000
_cell.length_c   1.000
_cell.angle_alpha   90.00
_cell.angle_beta   90.00
_cell.angle_gamma   90.00
#
_symmetry.space_group_name_H-M   'P 1'
#
loop_
_entity.id
_entity.type
_entity.pdbx_description
1 polymer ?
#
loop_
_entity_poly.entity_id
_entity_poly.type
_entity_poly.pdbx_seq_one_letter_code
_entity_poly.pdbx_strand_id
1 'polypeptide(L)' 'MMIAWYFATALAKQYDASLPYIWNQRLEKWTHNKAIQKAIESYRISDESKAYLRTLKVK' A
#
# COMPACT_ATOMS: atom_id res chain seq x y z
N MET A 1 -12.37 -4.98 -3.45
CA MET A 1 -11.86 -3.88 -4.29
C MET A 1 -11.80 -2.54 -3.54
N MET A 2 -12.87 -2.12 -2.85
CA MET A 2 -12.91 -0.79 -2.18
C MET A 2 -11.82 -0.62 -1.10
N ILE A 3 -11.56 -1.66 -0.29
CA ILE A 3 -10.55 -1.63 0.78
C ILE A 3 -9.14 -1.36 0.22
N ALA A 4 -8.77 -1.99 -0.90
CA ALA A 4 -7.45 -1.78 -1.52
C ALA A 4 -7.26 -0.33 -1.99
N TRP A 5 -8.31 0.28 -2.58
CA TRP A 5 -8.28 1.69 -3.00
C TRP A 5 -8.25 2.65 -1.81
N TYR A 6 -8.96 2.33 -0.74
CA TYR A 6 -8.89 3.08 0.52
C TYR A 6 -7.45 3.12 1.03
N PHE A 7 -6.80 1.96 1.19
CA PHE A 7 -5.41 1.91 1.66
C PHE A 7 -4.41 2.52 0.69
N ALA A 8 -4.59 2.39 -0.62
CA ALA A 8 -3.74 3.07 -1.58
C ALA A 8 -3.85 4.61 -1.46
N THR A 9 -5.06 5.12 -1.22
CA THR A 9 -5.28 6.55 -0.99
C THR A 9 -4.71 6.99 0.36
N ALA A 10 -4.88 6.17 1.40
CA ALA A 10 -4.34 6.42 2.73
C ALA A 10 -2.81 6.45 2.70
N LEU A 11 -2.14 5.52 1.99
CA LEU A 11 -0.69 5.56 1.77
C LEU A 11 -0.24 6.84 1.04
N ALA A 12 -1.05 7.37 0.13
CA ALA A 12 -0.73 8.60 -0.59
C ALA A 12 -0.99 9.90 0.22
N LYS A 13 -1.74 9.83 1.32
CA LYS A 13 -2.18 11.03 2.09
C LYS A 13 -1.71 11.04 3.55
N GLN A 14 -1.52 9.87 4.13
CA GLN A 14 -1.18 9.62 5.54
C GLN A 14 -0.26 8.41 5.61
N TYR A 15 0.92 8.51 4.99
CA TYR A 15 1.83 7.38 4.79
C TYR A 15 2.19 6.70 6.12
N ASP A 16 2.67 7.46 7.10
CA ASP A 16 3.14 6.93 8.38
C ASP A 16 2.03 6.24 9.19
N ALA A 17 0.80 6.73 9.10
CA ALA A 17 -0.36 6.12 9.75
C ALA A 17 -0.86 4.86 9.03
N SER A 18 -0.69 4.79 7.71
CA SER A 18 -1.21 3.71 6.87
C SER A 18 -0.23 2.56 6.72
N LEU A 19 1.07 2.85 6.70
CA LEU A 19 2.14 1.88 6.50
C LEU A 19 2.07 0.71 7.50
N PRO A 20 1.78 0.89 8.80
CA PRO A 20 1.70 -0.23 9.74
C PRO A 20 0.68 -1.31 9.37
N TYR A 21 -0.38 -0.97 8.64
CA TYR A 21 -1.37 -1.97 8.21
C TYR A 21 -0.84 -2.87 7.10
N ILE A 22 -0.01 -2.31 6.22
CA ILE A 22 0.68 -3.04 5.16
C ILE A 22 1.88 -3.78 5.74
N TRP A 23 2.70 -3.14 6.58
CA TRP A 23 3.87 -3.79 7.17
C TRP A 23 3.49 -5.00 8.05
N ASN A 24 2.46 -4.87 8.89
CA ASN A 24 1.97 -5.97 9.73
C ASN A 24 1.02 -6.94 9.02
N GLN A 25 0.84 -6.83 7.70
CA GLN A 25 -0.01 -7.70 6.88
C GLN A 25 -1.44 -7.87 7.46
N ARG A 26 -2.05 -6.76 7.91
CA ARG A 26 -3.37 -6.78 8.57
C ARG A 26 -4.55 -6.98 7.62
N LEU A 27 -4.28 -7.07 6.32
CA LEU A 27 -5.27 -7.21 5.27
C LEU A 27 -5.19 -8.61 4.67
N GLU A 28 -6.32 -9.09 4.15
CA GLU A 28 -6.33 -10.30 3.33
C GLU A 28 -5.35 -10.15 2.16
N LYS A 29 -4.65 -11.24 1.82
CA LYS A 29 -3.50 -11.28 0.89
C LYS A 29 -3.76 -10.59 -0.45
N TRP A 30 -4.89 -10.86 -1.11
CA TRP A 30 -5.25 -10.21 -2.36
C TRP A 30 -5.46 -8.72 -2.16
N THR A 31 -6.17 -8.32 -1.11
CA THR A 31 -6.42 -6.91 -0.77
C THR A 31 -5.14 -6.15 -0.46
N HIS A 32 -4.24 -6.75 0.31
CA HIS A 32 -2.92 -6.25 0.64
C HIS A 32 -2.09 -5.98 -0.62
N ASN A 33 -1.94 -6.99 -1.47
CA ASN A 33 -1.15 -6.89 -2.70
C ASN A 33 -1.75 -5.90 -3.68
N LYS A 34 -3.08 -5.77 -3.73
CA LYS A 34 -3.77 -4.78 -4.55
C LYS A 34 -3.64 -3.36 -4.01
N ALA A 35 -3.65 -3.16 -2.69
CA ALA A 35 -3.37 -1.86 -2.09
C ALA A 35 -1.97 -1.38 -2.47
N ILE A 36 -0.96 -2.26 -2.34
CA ILE A 36 0.42 -1.98 -2.77
C ILE A 36 0.45 -1.65 -4.26
N GLN A 37 -0.17 -2.47 -5.12
CA GLN A 37 -0.17 -2.23 -6.56
C GLN A 37 -0.76 -0.84 -6.91
N LYS A 38 -1.88 -0.48 -6.30
CA LYS A 38 -2.53 0.82 -6.55
C LYS A 38 -1.73 1.98 -6.01
N ALA A 39 -1.09 1.81 -4.86
CA ALA A 39 -0.20 2.81 -4.28
C ALA A 39 0.99 3.08 -5.21
N ILE A 40 1.66 2.03 -5.73
CA ILE A 40 2.83 2.21 -6.59
C ILE A 40 2.52 2.75 -7.98
N GLU A 41 1.30 2.56 -8.47
CA GLU A 41 0.79 3.17 -9.71
C GLU A 41 0.49 4.68 -9.54
N SER A 42 0.47 5.19 -8.30
CA SER A 42 0.17 6.60 -8.01
C SER A 42 1.40 7.51 -8.15
N TYR A 43 1.24 8.64 -8.84
CA TYR A 43 2.22 9.72 -8.87
C TYR A 43 2.36 10.50 -7.55
N ARG A 44 1.44 10.29 -6.60
CA ARG A 44 1.44 10.99 -5.29
C ARG A 44 2.40 10.36 -4.28
N ILE A 45 2.98 9.20 -4.59
CA ILE A 45 3.92 8.49 -3.73
C ILE A 45 5.32 8.60 -4.35
N SER A 46 6.32 8.89 -3.51
CA SER A 46 7.73 9.00 -3.95
C SER A 46 8.26 7.65 -4.43
N ASP A 47 9.25 7.66 -5.31
CA ASP A 47 9.79 6.42 -5.87
C ASP A 47 10.49 5.54 -4.81
N GLU A 48 11.09 6.15 -3.79
CA GLU A 48 11.63 5.45 -2.62
C GLU A 48 10.52 4.68 -1.87
N SER A 49 9.41 5.34 -1.54
CA SER A 49 8.28 4.68 -0.88
C SER A 49 7.68 3.59 -1.76
N LYS A 50 7.63 3.77 -3.09
CA LYS A 50 7.18 2.71 -4.02
C LYS A 50 8.13 1.52 -4.01
N ALA A 51 9.44 1.75 -3.99
CA ALA A 51 10.43 0.69 -3.91
C ALA A 51 10.26 -0.13 -2.62
N TYR A 52 10.08 0.55 -1.47
CA TYR A 52 9.83 -0.12 -0.21
C TYR A 52 8.53 -0.92 -0.21
N LEU A 53 7.40 -0.34 -0.65
CA LEU A 53 6.10 -1.02 -0.71
C LEU A 53 6.13 -2.29 -1.57
N ARG A 54 6.94 -2.35 -2.64
CA ARG A 54 7.11 -3.57 -3.45
C ARG A 54 7.69 -4.73 -2.66
N THR A 55 8.57 -4.45 -1.69
CA THR A 55 9.17 -5.49 -0.83
C THR A 55 8.17 -6.13 0.13
N LEU A 56 7.05 -5.44 0.40
CA LEU A 56 6.02 -5.88 1.34
C LEU A 56 4.92 -6.75 0.70
N LYS A 57 5.00 -7.08 -0.60
CA LYS A 57 4.00 -7.96 -1.23
C LYS A 57 4.08 -9.38 -0.67
N VAL A 58 2.92 -9.97 -0.38
CA VAL A 58 2.80 -11.31 0.19
C VAL A 58 2.70 -12.35 -0.92
N LYS A 59 3.53 -13.41 -0.86
CA LYS A 59 3.54 -14.51 -1.83
C LYS A 59 2.38 -15.46 -1.65
#